data_AF-A0A417R6A8-F1
#
_entry.id   AF-A0A417R6A8-F1
#
_cell.length_a   1.000
_cell.length_b   1.000
_cell.length_c   1.000
_cell.angle_alpha   90.00
_cell.angle_beta   90.00
_cell.angle_gamma   90.00
#
_symmetry.space_group_name_H-M   'P 1'
#
loop_
_entity.id
_entity.type
_entity.pdbx_description
1 polymer ?
#
loop_
_entity_poly.entity_id
_entity_poly.type
_entity_poly.pdbx_seq_one_letter_code
_entity_poly.pdbx_strand_id
1 'polypeptide(L)'
;MPDQKIDNLLNLAMEATPQERAKSENLNVGYDSTVKLWDVIVKYSGPESDLGGDGIQAVPLLGGYAVVTLPETEIDAYSDRQQVEFIEKPKRLYFETLQAKEASCILPVQAGANGLTGEGILVGVVDSGVDYFHPDFRNEDGSSRILRLWDQSLDGKPPRGYVTGTEYTKEEIDKALALGETEGRRLVPSRDSSGHGTAVLGIAAGNGRASGGVNRGVAYKSDLLVVKMGNARENSFPRTTELMEGIDYLIRQTVKMRRPIAINISFGNNYGSHEPYN
;
A
#
# COMPACT_ATOMS: atom_id res chain seq x y z
N MET A 1 2.77 -22.00 -27.88
CA MET A 1 3.70 -22.05 -26.73
C MET A 1 3.29 -20.92 -25.82
N PRO A 2 3.31 -21.09 -24.49
CA PRO A 2 3.05 -19.96 -23.58
C PRO A 2 4.04 -18.84 -23.91
N ASP A 3 3.52 -17.61 -24.04
CA ASP A 3 4.33 -16.44 -24.35
C ASP A 3 5.34 -16.21 -23.21
N GLN A 4 6.61 -16.08 -23.56
CA GLN A 4 7.70 -15.88 -22.60
C GLN A 4 7.61 -14.53 -21.87
N LYS A 5 6.84 -13.58 -22.40
CA LYS A 5 6.58 -12.29 -21.76
C LYS A 5 5.48 -12.36 -20.71
N ILE A 6 4.70 -13.44 -20.65
CA ILE A 6 3.57 -13.57 -19.73
C ILE A 6 3.98 -14.45 -18.55
N ASP A 7 3.76 -13.97 -17.34
CA ASP A 7 4.00 -14.73 -16.11
C ASP A 7 3.27 -16.08 -16.13
N ASN A 8 3.94 -17.11 -15.61
CA ASN A 8 3.43 -18.48 -15.63
C ASN A 8 2.11 -18.64 -14.85
N LEU A 9 1.89 -17.86 -13.79
CA LEU A 9 0.62 -17.92 -13.06
C LEU A 9 -0.49 -17.19 -13.80
N LEU A 10 -0.18 -16.17 -14.60
CA LEU A 10 -1.14 -15.55 -15.50
C LEU A 10 -1.52 -16.51 -16.63
N ASN A 11 -0.54 -17.16 -17.28
CA ASN A 11 -0.80 -18.23 -18.25
C ASN A 11 -1.69 -19.34 -17.66
N LEU A 12 -1.33 -19.84 -16.47
CA LEU A 12 -2.12 -20.85 -15.76
C LEU A 12 -3.54 -20.37 -15.42
N ALA A 13 -3.72 -19.08 -15.11
CA ALA A 13 -5.04 -18.51 -14.85
C ALA A 13 -5.88 -18.38 -16.13
N MET A 14 -5.28 -18.03 -17.27
CA MET A 14 -5.97 -17.94 -18.56
C MET A 14 -6.38 -19.33 -19.09
N GLU A 15 -5.56 -20.36 -18.86
CA GLU A 15 -5.84 -21.73 -19.30
C GLU A 15 -6.86 -22.47 -18.40
N ALA A 16 -6.96 -22.10 -17.12
CA ALA A 16 -7.85 -22.76 -16.16
C ALA A 16 -9.33 -22.39 -16.37
N THR A 17 -10.22 -23.37 -16.22
CA THR A 17 -11.67 -23.11 -16.26
C THR A 17 -12.10 -22.18 -15.12
N PRO A 18 -13.23 -21.44 -15.25
CA PRO A 18 -13.74 -20.60 -14.16
C PRO A 18 -13.96 -21.38 -12.86
N GLN A 19 -14.40 -22.64 -12.94
CA GLN A 19 -14.58 -23.51 -11.77
C GLN A 19 -13.25 -23.91 -11.12
N GLU A 20 -12.17 -24.05 -11.89
CA GLU A 20 -10.83 -24.35 -11.37
C GLU A 20 -10.16 -23.11 -10.78
N ARG A 21 -10.28 -21.94 -11.44
CA ARG A 21 -9.81 -20.67 -10.89
C ARG A 21 -10.47 -20.35 -9.56
N ALA A 22 -11.78 -20.58 -9.44
CA ALA A 22 -12.54 -20.35 -8.20
C ALA A 22 -12.11 -21.24 -7.02
N LYS A 23 -11.46 -22.38 -7.28
CA LYS A 23 -10.91 -23.28 -6.24
C LYS A 23 -9.54 -22.84 -5.74
N SER A 24 -8.90 -21.87 -6.39
CA SER A 24 -7.59 -21.35 -6.01
C SER A 24 -7.72 -19.92 -5.48
N GLU A 25 -7.14 -19.69 -4.31
CA GLU A 25 -7.06 -18.34 -3.73
C GLU A 25 -6.18 -17.37 -4.53
N ASN A 26 -5.40 -17.87 -5.50
CA ASN A 26 -4.40 -17.10 -6.24
C ASN A 26 -4.75 -16.85 -7.71
N LEU A 27 -5.51 -17.75 -8.37
CA LEU A 27 -5.71 -17.70 -9.82
C LEU A 27 -6.68 -16.59 -10.28
N ASN A 28 -7.55 -16.08 -9.41
CA ASN A 28 -8.45 -14.95 -9.73
C ASN A 28 -7.93 -13.59 -9.24
N VAL A 29 -6.73 -13.53 -8.65
CA VAL A 29 -6.19 -12.27 -8.14
C VAL A 29 -5.85 -11.35 -9.32
N GLY A 30 -6.53 -10.19 -9.39
CA GLY A 30 -6.41 -9.25 -10.50
C GLY A 30 -7.55 -9.29 -11.52
N TYR A 31 -8.40 -10.31 -11.48
CA TYR A 31 -9.49 -10.49 -12.45
C TYR A 31 -10.83 -9.94 -11.93
N ASP A 32 -11.57 -9.22 -12.77
CA ASP A 32 -12.97 -8.88 -12.56
C ASP A 32 -13.89 -9.84 -13.33
N SER A 33 -14.65 -10.69 -12.62
CA SER A 33 -15.56 -11.62 -13.27
C SER A 33 -16.82 -10.97 -13.84
N THR A 34 -17.19 -9.76 -13.37
CA THR A 34 -18.40 -9.05 -13.82
C THR A 34 -18.20 -8.33 -15.13
N VAL A 35 -17.05 -7.68 -15.29
CA VAL A 35 -16.69 -6.93 -16.51
C VAL A 35 -15.64 -7.63 -17.38
N LYS A 36 -15.10 -8.78 -16.94
CA LYS A 36 -14.11 -9.61 -17.64
C LYS A 36 -12.81 -8.86 -17.97
N LEU A 37 -12.38 -8.00 -17.05
CA LEU A 37 -11.14 -7.22 -17.14
C LEU A 37 -10.09 -7.80 -16.20
N TRP A 38 -8.83 -7.71 -16.61
CA TRP A 38 -7.66 -8.02 -15.81
C TRP A 38 -6.89 -6.75 -15.47
N ASP A 39 -6.50 -6.62 -14.21
CA ASP A 39 -5.43 -5.73 -13.79
C ASP A 39 -4.12 -6.53 -13.81
N VAL A 40 -3.16 -6.09 -14.62
CA VAL A 40 -1.82 -6.69 -14.74
C VAL A 40 -0.74 -5.66 -14.51
N ILE A 41 0.43 -6.12 -14.04
CA ILE A 41 1.64 -5.32 -13.91
C ILE A 41 2.46 -5.53 -15.18
N VAL A 42 2.79 -4.44 -15.88
CA VAL A 42 3.52 -4.47 -17.14
C VAL A 42 4.87 -3.80 -16.96
N LYS A 43 5.95 -4.50 -17.29
CA LYS A 43 7.25 -3.91 -17.53
C LYS A 43 7.31 -3.46 -18.99
N TYR A 44 7.70 -2.22 -19.23
CA TYR A 44 7.76 -1.65 -20.58
C TYR A 44 8.96 -0.73 -20.79
N SER A 45 9.29 -0.52 -22.06
CA SER A 45 10.24 0.48 -22.54
C SER A 45 9.61 1.37 -23.61
N GLY A 46 9.94 2.66 -23.60
CA GLY A 46 9.41 3.65 -24.54
C GLY A 46 8.42 4.62 -23.90
N PRO A 47 7.65 5.36 -24.73
CA PRO A 47 6.75 6.41 -24.23
C PRO A 47 5.48 5.84 -23.60
N GLU A 48 5.07 6.42 -22.46
CA GLU A 48 3.87 6.04 -21.70
C GLU A 48 2.57 6.12 -22.50
N SER A 49 2.52 6.96 -23.54
CA SER A 49 1.36 7.15 -24.42
C SER A 49 0.91 5.87 -25.11
N ASP A 50 1.82 4.92 -25.28
CA ASP A 50 1.60 3.72 -26.11
C ASP A 50 1.07 2.52 -25.30
N LEU A 51 0.93 2.69 -23.98
CA LEU A 51 0.42 1.67 -23.06
C LEU A 51 -1.12 1.64 -23.03
N GLY A 52 -1.77 2.77 -23.32
CA GLY A 52 -3.22 2.86 -23.37
C GLY A 52 -3.82 2.38 -24.70
N GLY A 53 -5.14 2.40 -24.80
CA GLY A 53 -5.87 2.15 -26.05
C GLY A 53 -7.38 2.04 -25.83
N ASP A 54 -8.13 1.74 -26.88
CA ASP A 54 -9.56 1.48 -26.75
C ASP A 54 -9.80 0.27 -25.85
N GLY A 55 -10.50 0.49 -24.73
CA GLY A 55 -10.75 -0.55 -23.72
C GLY A 55 -9.55 -0.90 -22.83
N ILE A 56 -8.41 -0.22 -22.97
CA ILE A 56 -7.18 -0.47 -22.21
C ILE A 56 -6.78 0.78 -21.45
N GLN A 57 -6.79 0.68 -20.11
CA GLN A 57 -6.35 1.75 -19.23
C GLN A 57 -4.97 1.43 -18.68
N ALA A 58 -4.06 2.41 -18.69
CA ALA A 58 -2.71 2.23 -18.17
C ALA A 58 -2.39 3.33 -17.15
N VAL A 59 -1.82 2.92 -16.01
CA VAL A 59 -1.29 3.78 -14.95
C VAL A 59 0.23 3.59 -14.92
N PRO A 60 1.02 4.51 -15.50
CA PRO A 60 2.47 4.44 -15.47
C PRO A 60 3.03 4.60 -14.05
N LEU A 61 3.98 3.75 -13.71
CA LEU A 61 4.74 3.73 -12.45
C LEU A 61 6.23 4.00 -12.74
N LEU A 62 6.97 4.37 -11.70
CA LEU A 62 8.42 4.57 -11.80
C LEU A 62 9.15 3.28 -12.20
N GLY A 63 10.27 3.45 -12.90
CA GLY A 63 11.14 2.34 -13.29
C GLY A 63 10.65 1.55 -14.51
N GLY A 64 9.79 2.13 -15.35
CA GLY A 64 9.27 1.45 -16.55
C GLY A 64 8.27 0.35 -16.23
N TYR A 65 7.51 0.51 -15.14
CA TYR A 65 6.39 -0.36 -14.79
C TYR A 65 5.07 0.37 -15.02
N ALA A 66 4.00 -0.35 -15.29
CA ALA A 66 2.65 0.21 -15.35
C ALA A 66 1.65 -0.80 -14.80
N VAL A 67 0.56 -0.32 -14.21
CA VAL A 67 -0.64 -1.15 -14.00
C VAL A 67 -1.53 -0.97 -15.20
N VAL A 68 -1.89 -2.06 -15.88
CA VAL A 68 -2.73 -2.03 -17.07
C VAL A 68 -4.00 -2.82 -16.80
N THR A 69 -5.14 -2.18 -17.02
CA THR A 69 -6.46 -2.79 -16.98
C THR A 69 -6.93 -3.05 -18.41
N LEU A 70 -7.09 -4.32 -18.78
CA LEU A 70 -7.46 -4.72 -20.15
C LEU A 70 -8.37 -5.97 -20.16
N PRO A 71 -9.17 -6.19 -21.22
CA PRO A 71 -9.96 -7.41 -21.36
C PRO A 71 -9.10 -8.66 -21.43
N GLU A 72 -9.59 -9.78 -20.89
CA GLU A 72 -8.89 -11.09 -20.96
C GLU A 72 -8.53 -11.46 -22.41
N THR A 73 -9.38 -11.12 -23.38
CA THR A 73 -9.17 -11.40 -24.80
C THR A 73 -8.05 -10.58 -25.45
N GLU A 74 -7.63 -9.48 -24.82
CA GLU A 74 -6.61 -8.58 -25.36
C GLU A 74 -5.21 -8.89 -24.80
N ILE A 75 -5.08 -9.78 -23.80
CA ILE A 75 -3.80 -10.02 -23.11
C ILE A 75 -2.71 -10.51 -24.08
N ASP A 76 -3.03 -11.48 -24.95
CA ASP A 76 -2.07 -12.02 -25.93
C ASP A 76 -1.67 -10.96 -26.97
N ALA A 77 -2.64 -10.20 -27.49
CA ALA A 77 -2.34 -9.12 -28.44
C ALA A 77 -1.55 -7.97 -27.78
N TYR A 78 -1.73 -7.77 -26.48
CA TYR A 78 -1.03 -6.77 -25.70
C TYR A 78 0.43 -7.16 -25.41
N SER A 79 0.73 -8.45 -25.15
CA SER A 79 2.10 -8.92 -24.94
C SER A 79 2.97 -8.84 -26.20
N ASP A 80 2.34 -8.93 -27.38
CA ASP A 80 2.99 -8.77 -28.68
C ASP A 80 3.47 -7.33 -28.97
N ARG A 81 3.02 -6.33 -28.19
CA ARG A 81 3.49 -4.94 -28.35
C ARG A 81 5.01 -4.88 -28.14
N GLN A 82 5.69 -4.16 -29.03
CA GLN A 82 7.16 -4.05 -28.99
C GLN A 82 7.67 -3.43 -27.70
N GLN A 83 6.88 -2.51 -27.12
CA GLN A 83 7.19 -1.80 -25.89
C GLN A 83 7.05 -2.68 -24.64
N VAL A 84 6.31 -3.79 -24.70
CA VAL A 84 6.03 -4.66 -23.55
C VAL A 84 7.16 -5.66 -23.40
N GLU A 85 7.81 -5.63 -22.24
CA GLU A 85 8.90 -6.54 -21.87
C GLU A 85 8.37 -7.73 -21.07
N PHE A 86 7.42 -7.49 -20.15
CA PHE A 86 6.86 -8.53 -19.29
C PHE A 86 5.48 -8.14 -18.76
N ILE A 87 4.59 -9.12 -18.57
CA ILE A 87 3.25 -8.98 -18.01
C ILE A 87 3.08 -9.97 -16.84
N GLU A 88 2.72 -9.46 -15.68
CA GLU A 88 2.51 -10.25 -14.45
C GLU A 88 1.10 -10.03 -13.89
N LYS A 89 0.43 -11.08 -13.41
CA LYS A 89 -0.80 -10.92 -12.62
C LYS A 89 -0.47 -10.51 -11.17
N PRO A 90 -1.30 -9.71 -10.50
CA PRO A 90 -1.10 -9.38 -9.09
C PRO A 90 -1.18 -10.62 -8.17
N LYS A 91 -0.56 -10.50 -6.98
CA LYS A 91 -0.45 -11.57 -5.96
C LYS A 91 -1.13 -11.16 -4.64
N ARG A 92 -1.53 -12.18 -3.86
CA ARG A 92 -2.16 -12.05 -2.52
C ARG A 92 -1.08 -11.78 -1.44
N LEU A 93 -1.39 -11.00 -0.39
CA LEU A 93 -0.49 -10.60 0.71
C LEU A 93 -0.99 -11.09 2.10
N TYR A 94 -0.10 -11.22 3.10
CA TYR A 94 -0.39 -11.68 4.48
C TYR A 94 0.25 -10.81 5.58
N PHE A 95 -0.22 -10.93 6.84
CA PHE A 95 0.21 -10.18 8.04
C PHE A 95 1.32 -10.88 8.88
N GLU A 96 2.24 -10.14 9.52
CA GLU A 96 3.27 -10.66 10.45
C GLU A 96 3.33 -9.89 11.81
N THR A 97 3.61 -10.57 12.94
CA THR A 97 3.35 -10.03 14.32
C THR A 97 4.53 -9.90 15.32
N LEU A 98 4.45 -8.82 16.12
CA LEU A 98 4.93 -8.37 17.46
C LEU A 98 6.23 -8.85 18.18
N GLN A 99 6.80 -10.04 17.98
CA GLN A 99 7.86 -10.56 18.89
C GLN A 99 9.24 -9.84 18.83
N ALA A 100 9.43 -8.88 17.91
CA ALA A 100 10.73 -8.30 17.60
C ALA A 100 11.25 -7.21 18.57
N LYS A 101 10.39 -6.59 19.40
CA LYS A 101 10.79 -5.41 20.20
C LYS A 101 11.67 -5.75 21.41
N GLU A 102 11.37 -6.83 22.12
CA GLU A 102 12.20 -7.28 23.25
C GLU A 102 13.55 -7.84 22.77
N ALA A 103 13.57 -8.46 21.59
CA ALA A 103 14.78 -9.01 20.99
C ALA A 103 15.74 -7.94 20.43
N SER A 104 15.26 -6.72 20.12
CA SER A 104 16.02 -5.70 19.39
C SER A 104 16.79 -4.69 20.25
N CYS A 105 16.78 -4.81 21.58
CA CYS A 105 17.51 -3.92 22.51
C CYS A 105 17.24 -2.41 22.27
N ILE A 106 16.01 -2.04 21.90
CA ILE A 106 15.72 -0.67 21.45
C ILE A 106 15.76 0.39 22.59
N LEU A 107 15.46 -0.01 23.82
CA LEU A 107 15.38 0.90 24.96
C LEU A 107 16.71 1.63 25.26
N PRO A 108 17.88 0.95 25.29
CA PRO A 108 19.18 1.60 25.39
C PRO A 108 19.48 2.66 24.32
N VAL A 109 18.97 2.51 23.09
CA VAL A 109 19.23 3.46 21.99
C VAL A 109 18.39 4.73 22.16
N GLN A 110 17.16 4.58 22.67
CA GLN A 110 16.27 5.72 22.96
C GLN A 110 16.69 6.50 24.21
N ALA A 111 17.22 5.81 25.23
CA ALA A 111 17.65 6.39 26.51
C ALA A 111 19.15 6.76 26.56
N GLY A 112 19.93 6.33 25.57
CA GLY A 112 21.38 6.55 25.49
C GLY A 112 21.76 7.98 25.07
N ALA A 113 23.07 8.25 25.06
CA ALA A 113 23.65 9.59 24.92
C ALA A 113 23.23 10.38 23.66
N ASN A 114 22.76 9.72 22.60
CA ASN A 114 22.30 10.35 21.37
C ASN A 114 20.78 10.61 21.31
N GLY A 115 19.98 10.01 22.20
CA GLY A 115 18.54 10.23 22.30
C GLY A 115 17.79 10.09 20.96
N LEU A 116 17.98 8.96 20.26
CA LEU A 116 17.38 8.77 18.93
C LEU A 116 15.87 8.50 19.07
N THR A 117 15.07 9.48 18.66
CA THR A 117 13.60 9.48 18.82
C THR A 117 12.84 9.41 17.50
N GLY A 118 13.55 9.52 16.36
CA GLY A 118 12.95 9.67 15.04
C GLY A 118 12.50 11.10 14.69
N GLU A 119 12.75 12.08 15.57
CA GLU A 119 12.45 13.49 15.30
C GLU A 119 13.08 13.97 13.98
N GLY A 120 12.31 14.68 13.15
CA GLY A 120 12.71 15.11 11.82
C GLY A 120 12.58 14.03 10.72
N ILE A 121 12.48 12.75 11.08
CA ILE A 121 12.30 11.62 10.16
C ILE A 121 10.80 11.31 9.98
N LEU A 122 10.41 10.97 8.76
CA LEU A 122 9.07 10.46 8.45
C LEU A 122 9.01 8.95 8.65
N VAL A 123 7.91 8.45 9.21
CA VAL A 123 7.57 7.03 9.20
C VAL A 123 6.38 6.82 8.28
N GLY A 124 6.61 6.07 7.20
CA GLY A 124 5.59 5.67 6.25
C GLY A 124 5.09 4.25 6.55
N VAL A 125 3.78 4.04 6.47
CA VAL A 125 3.17 2.70 6.55
C VAL A 125 2.24 2.52 5.37
N VAL A 126 2.37 1.39 4.67
CA VAL A 126 1.41 0.91 3.67
C VAL A 126 0.77 -0.36 4.25
N ASP A 127 -0.46 -0.25 4.75
CA ASP A 127 -1.11 -1.32 5.54
C ASP A 127 -2.65 -1.30 5.50
N SER A 128 -3.33 -1.95 6.44
CA SER A 128 -4.79 -1.95 6.59
C SER A 128 -5.37 -0.60 7.03
N GLY A 129 -4.50 0.39 7.24
CA GLY A 129 -4.81 1.76 7.63
C GLY A 129 -4.33 2.10 9.02
N VAL A 130 -4.97 3.10 9.63
CA VAL A 130 -4.67 3.53 10.99
C VAL A 130 -5.94 4.00 11.70
N ASP A 131 -6.08 3.68 12.97
CA ASP A 131 -6.98 4.42 13.85
C ASP A 131 -6.39 5.78 14.22
N TYR A 132 -6.68 6.80 13.40
CA TYR A 132 -6.15 8.15 13.61
C TYR A 132 -6.70 8.84 14.89
N PHE A 133 -7.75 8.29 15.53
CA PHE A 133 -8.23 8.77 16.84
C PHE A 133 -7.37 8.28 18.01
N HIS A 134 -6.55 7.24 17.81
CA HIS A 134 -5.74 6.65 18.86
C HIS A 134 -4.76 7.69 19.45
N PRO A 135 -4.66 7.82 20.79
CA PRO A 135 -3.81 8.84 21.43
C PRO A 135 -2.34 8.80 21.01
N ASP A 136 -1.83 7.62 20.65
CA ASP A 136 -0.42 7.43 20.28
C ASP A 136 -0.01 8.09 18.96
N PHE A 137 -0.97 8.39 18.09
CA PHE A 137 -0.74 9.07 16.81
C PHE A 137 -1.09 10.55 16.85
N ARG A 138 -1.22 11.10 18.07
CA ARG A 138 -1.54 12.51 18.32
C ARG A 138 -0.43 13.18 19.10
N ASN A 139 -0.20 14.46 18.80
CA ASN A 139 0.67 15.36 19.54
C ASN A 139 0.11 15.67 20.93
N GLU A 140 0.92 16.34 21.75
CA GLU A 140 0.52 16.70 23.11
C GLU A 140 -0.66 17.66 23.16
N ASP A 141 -0.75 18.56 22.19
CA ASP A 141 -1.86 19.50 21.96
C ASP A 141 -3.13 18.82 21.43
N GLY A 142 -3.07 17.51 21.16
CA GLY A 142 -4.18 16.72 20.65
C GLY A 142 -4.33 16.72 19.13
N SER A 143 -3.51 17.47 18.39
CA SER A 143 -3.43 17.44 16.93
C SER A 143 -2.82 16.12 16.44
N SER A 144 -3.04 15.78 15.18
CA SER A 144 -2.53 14.58 14.52
C SER A 144 -1.02 14.65 14.25
N ARG A 145 -0.32 13.54 14.43
CA ARG A 145 1.04 13.32 13.88
C ARG A 145 1.02 12.79 12.44
N ILE A 146 -0.15 12.40 11.95
CA ILE A 146 -0.34 11.92 10.58
C ILE A 146 -0.46 13.14 9.65
N LEU A 147 0.54 13.31 8.79
CA LEU A 147 0.59 14.44 7.84
C LEU A 147 -0.29 14.19 6.61
N ARG A 148 -0.37 12.92 6.19
CA ARG A 148 -1.21 12.45 5.10
C ARG A 148 -1.73 11.05 5.40
N LEU A 149 -3.00 10.83 5.10
CA LEU A 149 -3.64 9.53 5.11
C LEU A 149 -4.30 9.32 3.74
N TRP A 150 -3.81 8.37 2.96
CA TRP A 150 -4.49 7.97 1.73
C TRP A 150 -5.21 6.65 1.96
N ASP A 151 -6.54 6.66 1.82
CA ASP A 151 -7.35 5.44 1.89
C ASP A 151 -7.76 5.02 0.48
N GLN A 152 -7.08 4.00 -0.06
CA GLN A 152 -7.33 3.47 -1.39
C GLN A 152 -8.69 2.75 -1.50
N SER A 153 -9.33 2.42 -0.37
CA SER A 153 -10.61 1.71 -0.35
C SER A 153 -11.84 2.61 -0.50
N LEU A 154 -11.64 3.93 -0.43
CA LEU A 154 -12.72 4.92 -0.47
C LEU A 154 -12.79 5.59 -1.84
N ASP A 155 -13.97 5.61 -2.45
CA ASP A 155 -14.21 6.45 -3.62
C ASP A 155 -14.13 7.94 -3.23
N GLY A 156 -13.61 8.78 -4.12
CA GLY A 156 -13.65 10.21 -3.91
C GLY A 156 -12.50 10.98 -4.55
N LYS A 157 -11.59 11.47 -3.72
CA LYS A 157 -10.57 12.46 -4.08
C LYS A 157 -9.18 11.82 -4.03
N PRO A 158 -8.78 11.07 -5.07
CA PRO A 158 -7.46 10.44 -5.09
C PRO A 158 -6.36 11.50 -5.09
N PRO A 159 -5.17 11.19 -4.56
CA PRO A 159 -4.02 12.08 -4.70
C PRO A 159 -3.72 12.32 -6.18
N ARG A 160 -3.13 13.48 -6.50
CA ARG A 160 -2.81 13.84 -7.89
C ARG A 160 -1.91 12.78 -8.54
N GLY A 161 -2.39 12.18 -9.63
CA GLY A 161 -1.70 11.14 -10.38
C GLY A 161 -2.21 9.72 -10.12
N TYR A 162 -3.16 9.54 -9.21
CA TYR A 162 -3.80 8.25 -8.93
C TYR A 162 -5.29 8.31 -9.29
N VAL A 163 -5.89 7.14 -9.50
CA VAL A 163 -7.27 7.00 -10.00
C VAL A 163 -8.27 6.69 -8.89
N THR A 164 -7.82 6.04 -7.81
CA THR A 164 -8.69 5.51 -6.75
C THR A 164 -8.29 6.01 -5.36
N GLY A 165 -9.22 5.89 -4.42
CA GLY A 165 -9.00 6.28 -3.04
C GLY A 165 -9.32 7.74 -2.74
N THR A 166 -9.17 8.09 -1.45
CA THR A 166 -9.30 9.46 -0.97
C THR A 166 -8.11 9.85 -0.10
N GLU A 167 -7.44 10.96 -0.43
CA GLU A 167 -6.37 11.56 0.36
C GLU A 167 -6.92 12.54 1.40
N TYR A 168 -6.51 12.36 2.65
CA TYR A 168 -6.77 13.28 3.75
C TYR A 168 -5.47 13.94 4.21
N THR A 169 -5.56 15.25 4.40
CA THR A 169 -4.51 16.12 4.89
C THR A 169 -4.48 16.16 6.41
N LYS A 170 -3.35 16.55 7.01
CA LYS A 170 -3.27 16.83 8.45
C LYS A 170 -4.39 17.76 8.91
N GLU A 171 -4.68 18.80 8.14
CA GLU A 171 -5.68 19.79 8.49
C GLU A 171 -7.10 19.19 8.51
N GLU A 172 -7.42 18.26 7.61
CA GLU A 172 -8.69 17.53 7.62
C GLU A 172 -8.76 16.54 8.79
N ILE A 173 -7.66 15.85 9.10
CA ILE A 173 -7.57 14.93 10.24
C ILE A 173 -7.71 15.70 11.56
N ASP A 174 -7.03 16.84 11.71
CA ASP A 174 -7.12 17.70 12.90
C ASP A 174 -8.55 18.22 13.11
N LYS A 175 -9.22 18.63 12.03
CA LYS A 175 -10.65 19.00 12.09
C LYS A 175 -11.51 17.82 12.52
N ALA A 176 -11.27 16.63 11.99
CA ALA A 176 -12.00 15.43 12.38
C ALA A 176 -11.79 15.10 13.87
N LEU A 177 -10.54 15.19 14.35
CA LEU A 177 -10.22 14.98 15.77
C LEU A 177 -10.94 15.97 16.69
N ALA A 178 -11.04 17.24 16.28
CA ALA A 178 -11.72 18.28 17.05
C ALA A 178 -13.26 18.07 17.15
N LEU A 179 -13.86 17.41 16.16
CA LEU A 179 -15.29 17.08 16.15
C LEU A 179 -15.66 15.87 17.03
N GLY A 180 -14.65 15.16 17.58
CA GLY A 180 -14.85 13.90 18.28
C GLY A 180 -15.13 12.73 17.33
N GLU A 181 -15.13 11.51 17.86
CA GLU A 181 -15.05 10.31 17.02
C GLU A 181 -16.23 10.16 16.05
N THR A 182 -17.47 10.30 16.53
CA THR A 182 -18.67 10.09 15.70
C THR A 182 -18.75 11.06 14.53
N GLU A 183 -18.62 12.35 14.78
CA GLU A 183 -18.71 13.38 13.74
C GLU A 183 -17.43 13.48 12.91
N GLY A 184 -16.27 13.30 13.55
CA GLY A 184 -14.98 13.28 12.86
C GLY A 184 -14.87 12.16 11.85
N ARG A 185 -15.40 10.97 12.15
CA ARG A 185 -15.47 9.85 11.19
C ARG A 185 -16.51 10.04 10.09
N ARG A 186 -17.35 11.08 10.15
CA ARG A 186 -18.15 11.52 8.97
C ARG A 186 -17.32 12.39 8.04
N LEU A 187 -16.38 13.17 8.58
CA LEU A 187 -15.48 14.01 7.79
C LEU A 187 -14.32 13.20 7.18
N VAL A 188 -13.72 12.31 7.98
CA VAL A 188 -12.64 11.40 7.56
C VAL A 188 -13.09 9.96 7.84
N PRO A 189 -13.85 9.33 6.94
CA PRO A 189 -14.41 7.99 7.16
C PRO A 189 -13.40 6.84 7.16
N SER A 190 -12.11 7.11 6.94
CA SER A 190 -11.09 6.07 6.98
C SER A 190 -11.02 5.39 8.34
N ARG A 191 -11.00 4.05 8.33
CA ARG A 191 -10.87 3.20 9.51
C ARG A 191 -9.95 2.04 9.18
N ASP A 192 -9.13 1.67 10.16
CA ASP A 192 -8.44 0.39 10.18
C ASP A 192 -9.37 -0.67 10.80
N SER A 193 -10.10 -1.39 9.95
CA SER A 193 -11.01 -2.45 10.38
C SER A 193 -10.29 -3.72 10.81
N SER A 194 -9.05 -3.94 10.36
CA SER A 194 -8.24 -5.10 10.75
C SER A 194 -7.50 -4.87 12.07
N GLY A 195 -7.14 -3.61 12.37
CA GLY A 195 -6.27 -3.23 13.49
C GLY A 195 -4.78 -3.52 13.28
N HIS A 196 -4.40 -4.14 12.15
CA HIS A 196 -3.03 -4.55 11.88
C HIS A 196 -2.12 -3.32 11.65
N GLY A 197 -2.50 -2.43 10.73
CA GLY A 197 -1.75 -1.21 10.45
C GLY A 197 -1.62 -0.29 11.66
N THR A 198 -2.65 -0.19 12.49
CA THR A 198 -2.62 0.50 13.78
C THR A 198 -1.58 -0.11 14.72
N ALA A 199 -1.55 -1.44 14.84
CA ALA A 199 -0.58 -2.14 15.70
C ALA A 199 0.87 -1.97 15.19
N VAL A 200 1.09 -2.17 13.89
CA VAL A 200 2.38 -2.00 13.21
C VAL A 200 2.91 -0.59 13.37
N LEU A 201 2.07 0.42 13.11
CA LEU A 201 2.43 1.82 13.28
C LEU A 201 2.69 2.17 14.75
N GLY A 202 1.98 1.54 15.69
CA GLY A 202 2.23 1.65 17.12
C GLY A 202 3.63 1.20 17.51
N ILE A 203 4.07 0.03 17.02
CA ILE A 203 5.45 -0.46 17.22
C ILE A 203 6.46 0.50 16.60
N ALA A 204 6.23 0.92 15.37
CA ALA A 204 7.17 1.77 14.63
C ALA A 204 7.30 3.17 15.25
N ALA A 205 6.18 3.81 15.60
CA ALA A 205 6.18 5.25 15.90
C ALA A 205 5.13 5.72 16.92
N GLY A 206 4.39 4.83 17.59
CA GLY A 206 3.44 5.23 18.65
C GLY A 206 4.14 5.98 19.77
N ASN A 207 3.58 7.10 20.26
CA ASN A 207 4.24 7.87 21.33
C ASN A 207 4.03 7.31 22.74
N GLY A 208 3.20 6.27 22.89
CA GLY A 208 2.93 5.61 24.16
C GLY A 208 1.97 6.37 25.08
N ARG A 209 1.33 7.46 24.64
CA ARG A 209 0.39 8.26 25.46
C ARG A 209 -0.75 7.42 26.03
N ALA A 210 -1.31 6.49 25.26
CA ALA A 210 -2.40 5.61 25.71
C ALA A 210 -2.00 4.69 26.86
N SER A 211 -0.70 4.50 27.09
CA SER A 211 -0.14 3.58 28.11
C SER A 211 0.73 4.29 29.15
N GLY A 212 0.73 5.62 29.21
CA GLY A 212 1.62 6.37 30.10
C GLY A 212 3.11 6.19 29.78
N GLY A 213 3.46 5.89 28.52
CA GLY A 213 4.83 5.71 28.04
C GLY A 213 5.36 4.28 28.07
N VAL A 214 4.58 3.31 28.57
CA VAL A 214 4.98 1.89 28.64
C VAL A 214 5.10 1.29 27.24
N ASN A 215 4.05 1.43 26.42
CA ASN A 215 3.96 0.91 25.06
C ASN A 215 4.33 2.00 24.05
N ARG A 216 5.58 2.50 24.12
CA ARG A 216 6.11 3.51 23.20
C ARG A 216 6.85 2.88 22.03
N GLY A 217 6.55 3.30 20.81
CA GLY A 217 7.20 2.85 19.58
C GLY A 217 8.65 3.30 19.44
N VAL A 218 9.31 2.80 18.41
CA VAL A 218 10.75 3.02 18.15
C VAL A 218 11.05 4.49 17.83
N ALA A 219 10.32 5.06 16.87
CA ALA A 219 10.49 6.41 16.35
C ALA A 219 9.35 7.32 16.85
N TYR A 220 9.20 7.39 18.18
CA TYR A 220 8.04 7.97 18.86
C TYR A 220 7.84 9.48 18.70
N LYS A 221 8.81 10.20 18.10
CA LYS A 221 8.70 11.61 17.72
C LYS A 221 8.58 11.85 16.20
N SER A 222 8.54 10.80 15.38
CA SER A 222 8.41 10.96 13.92
C SER A 222 7.04 11.48 13.50
N ASP A 223 6.99 12.17 12.37
CA ASP A 223 5.70 12.43 11.71
C ASP A 223 5.34 11.26 10.80
N LEU A 224 4.04 11.06 10.60
CA LEU A 224 3.52 9.82 10.02
C LEU A 224 2.90 10.09 8.64
N LEU A 225 3.16 9.18 7.70
CA LEU A 225 2.44 9.09 6.45
C LEU A 225 1.81 7.70 6.35
N VAL A 226 0.52 7.63 6.06
CA VAL A 226 -0.21 6.36 6.07
C VAL A 226 -0.91 6.16 4.74
N VAL A 227 -0.74 4.97 4.18
CA VAL A 227 -1.55 4.47 3.08
C VAL A 227 -2.33 3.26 3.60
N LYS A 228 -3.65 3.37 3.59
CA LYS A 228 -4.52 2.22 3.74
C LYS A 228 -4.71 1.60 2.37
N MET A 229 -4.29 0.34 2.23
CA MET A 229 -4.46 -0.39 1.00
C MET A 229 -5.94 -0.65 0.70
N GLY A 230 -6.28 -0.67 -0.59
CA GLY A 230 -7.64 -0.79 -1.07
C GLY A 230 -8.33 -2.07 -0.61
N ASN A 231 -9.67 -2.06 -0.62
CA ASN A 231 -10.43 -3.28 -0.38
C ASN A 231 -10.13 -4.25 -1.51
N ALA A 232 -9.84 -5.47 -1.11
CA ALA A 232 -9.87 -6.56 -2.05
C ALA A 232 -11.32 -6.76 -2.53
N ARG A 233 -11.53 -6.99 -3.83
CA ARG A 233 -12.82 -7.49 -4.33
C ARG A 233 -13.20 -8.78 -3.59
N GLU A 234 -14.50 -9.14 -3.54
CA GLU A 234 -14.99 -10.32 -2.79
C GLU A 234 -14.01 -11.50 -2.82
N ASN A 235 -13.55 -11.93 -1.64
CA ASN A 235 -12.58 -13.01 -1.39
C ASN A 235 -11.09 -12.76 -1.74
N SER A 236 -10.65 -11.54 -2.02
CA SER A 236 -9.20 -11.25 -2.22
C SER A 236 -8.53 -10.58 -1.00
N PHE A 237 -7.20 -10.40 -1.01
CA PHE A 237 -6.48 -9.44 -0.14
C PHE A 237 -6.01 -8.25 -1.01
N PRO A 238 -5.53 -7.12 -0.43
CA PRO A 238 -4.94 -6.05 -1.21
C PRO A 238 -3.81 -6.57 -2.09
N ARG A 239 -3.73 -6.07 -3.32
CA ARG A 239 -2.84 -6.59 -4.36
C ARG A 239 -1.50 -5.86 -4.34
N THR A 240 -0.53 -6.44 -5.03
CA THR A 240 0.79 -5.82 -5.25
C THR A 240 0.67 -4.44 -5.92
N THR A 241 -0.37 -4.19 -6.72
CA THR A 241 -0.64 -2.88 -7.36
C THR A 241 -0.90 -1.78 -6.33
N GLU A 242 -1.84 -2.03 -5.40
CA GLU A 242 -2.16 -1.10 -4.31
C GLU A 242 -0.94 -0.81 -3.43
N LEU A 243 -0.12 -1.84 -3.18
CA LEU A 243 1.15 -1.71 -2.47
C LEU A 243 2.14 -0.82 -3.22
N MET A 244 2.37 -1.08 -4.51
CA MET A 244 3.31 -0.31 -5.34
C MET A 244 2.90 1.16 -5.44
N GLU A 245 1.61 1.44 -5.65
CA GLU A 245 1.07 2.79 -5.65
C GLU A 245 1.25 3.47 -4.29
N GLY A 246 1.02 2.74 -3.20
CA GLY A 246 1.23 3.24 -1.84
C GLY A 246 2.67 3.66 -1.59
N ILE A 247 3.63 2.85 -2.03
CA ILE A 247 5.07 3.16 -1.91
C ILE A 247 5.43 4.39 -2.77
N ASP A 248 5.02 4.42 -4.04
CA ASP A 248 5.28 5.56 -4.94
C ASP A 248 4.71 6.86 -4.35
N TYR A 249 3.49 6.81 -3.83
CA TYR A 249 2.85 7.94 -3.16
C TYR A 249 3.69 8.44 -1.98
N LEU A 250 4.12 7.55 -1.08
CA LEU A 250 4.95 7.90 0.08
C LEU A 250 6.27 8.53 -0.36
N ILE A 251 6.92 7.98 -1.39
CA ILE A 251 8.16 8.51 -1.99
C ILE A 251 7.92 9.93 -2.56
N ARG A 252 6.81 10.17 -3.24
CA ARG A 252 6.49 11.51 -3.75
C ARG A 252 6.25 12.52 -2.62
N GLN A 253 5.62 12.10 -1.53
CA GLN A 253 5.41 12.98 -0.37
C GLN A 253 6.73 13.34 0.32
N THR A 254 7.66 12.39 0.52
CA THR A 254 8.99 12.70 1.09
C THR A 254 9.76 13.69 0.22
N VAL A 255 9.73 13.55 -1.12
CA VAL A 255 10.38 14.50 -2.04
C VAL A 255 9.77 15.89 -1.92
N LYS A 256 8.43 16.00 -1.89
CA LYS A 256 7.73 17.28 -1.70
C LYS A 256 8.09 17.94 -0.37
N MET A 257 8.18 17.15 0.70
CA MET A 257 8.46 17.62 2.06
C MET A 257 9.96 17.83 2.33
N ARG A 258 10.85 17.30 1.47
CA ARG A 258 12.32 17.31 1.63
C ARG A 258 12.77 16.71 2.97
N ARG A 259 12.15 15.60 3.37
CA ARG A 259 12.43 14.92 4.64
C ARG A 259 12.67 13.43 4.43
N PRO A 260 13.70 12.82 5.03
CA PRO A 260 13.93 11.38 4.90
C PRO A 260 12.74 10.57 5.45
N ILE A 261 12.50 9.39 4.87
CA ILE A 261 11.43 8.49 5.26
C ILE A 261 11.93 7.06 5.45
N ALA A 262 11.45 6.39 6.48
CA ALA A 262 11.49 4.93 6.59
C ALA A 262 10.09 4.40 6.27
N ILE A 263 9.96 3.59 5.22
CA ILE A 263 8.69 2.99 4.81
C ILE A 263 8.65 1.56 5.33
N ASN A 264 7.69 1.28 6.20
CA ASN A 264 7.43 -0.06 6.68
C ASN A 264 6.33 -0.72 5.83
N ILE A 265 6.66 -1.91 5.32
CA ILE A 265 5.78 -2.76 4.54
C ILE A 265 5.65 -4.06 5.33
N SER A 266 4.62 -4.15 6.17
CA SER A 266 4.33 -5.36 6.96
C SER A 266 3.44 -6.35 6.20
N PHE A 267 3.68 -6.42 4.88
CA PHE A 267 3.09 -7.40 3.98
C PHE A 267 4.22 -8.12 3.28
N GLY A 268 4.22 -9.43 3.42
CA GLY A 268 5.12 -10.31 2.71
C GLY A 268 4.33 -11.29 1.86
N ASN A 269 4.97 -11.76 0.80
CA ASN A 269 4.61 -13.01 0.18
C ASN A 269 5.91 -13.78 -0.15
N ASN A 270 5.80 -15.08 -0.39
CA ASN A 270 6.94 -15.90 -0.77
C ASN A 270 6.76 -16.33 -2.23
N TYR A 271 7.42 -15.66 -3.17
CA TYR A 271 7.32 -15.96 -4.60
C TYR A 271 8.69 -15.86 -5.31
N GLY A 272 8.94 -16.83 -6.19
CA GLY A 272 10.09 -16.84 -7.09
C GLY A 272 11.35 -17.46 -6.48
N SER A 273 12.32 -17.78 -7.33
CA SER A 273 13.66 -18.16 -6.86
C SER A 273 14.29 -17.00 -6.11
N HIS A 274 14.95 -17.28 -4.98
CA HIS A 274 15.75 -16.28 -4.27
C HIS A 274 17.14 -16.08 -4.89
N GLU A 275 17.43 -16.79 -5.99
CA GLU A 275 18.61 -16.52 -6.80
C GLU A 275 18.37 -15.31 -7.71
N PRO A 276 19.23 -14.27 -7.67
CA PRO A 276 19.20 -13.20 -8.65
C PRO A 276 19.36 -13.80 -10.05
N TYR A 277 18.52 -13.36 -11.01
CA TYR A 277 18.76 -13.67 -12.42
C TYR A 277 20.09 -13.04 -12.83
N ASN A 278 21.09 -13.90 -13.13
CA ASN A 278 22.38 -13.49 -13.70
C ASN A 278 22.26 -13.25 -15.20
#